data_AF-A0A084WDZ5-F1
#
_entry.id   AF-A0A084WDZ5-F1
#
_cell.length_a   1.000
_cell.length_b   1.000
_cell.length_c   1.000
_cell.angle_alpha   90.00
_cell.angle_beta   90.00
_cell.angle_gamma   90.00
#
_symmetry.space_group_name_H-M   'P 1'
#
loop_
_entity.id
_entity.type
_entity.pdbx_description
1 polymer ?
#
loop_
_entity_poly.entity_id
_entity_poly.type
_entity_poly.pdbx_seq_one_letter_code
_entity_poly.pdbx_strand_id
1 'polypeptide(L)'
;MARQTMLSCAVATLWLCVRMACVDGQWIDGVSALAVDYYRARDVKSVIAFGCWNHTQRHEIFHTLTRDGRMMVQFVPDLAKVHPNPYSKGGMLIDATCESALNEMRQMVGRL
;
A
#
# COMPACT_ATOMS: atom_id res chain seq x y z
N MET A 1 -15.82 53.57 -26.36
CA MET A 1 -16.18 52.66 -27.47
C MET A 1 -14.94 51.86 -27.84
N ALA A 2 -15.11 50.57 -28.19
CA ALA A 2 -14.10 49.49 -28.37
C ALA A 2 -13.41 49.04 -27.06
N ARG A 3 -13.67 47.89 -26.42
CA ARG A 3 -14.10 46.52 -26.76
C ARG A 3 -13.06 45.69 -27.53
N GLN A 4 -12.63 44.59 -26.89
CA GLN A 4 -11.84 43.44 -27.38
C GLN A 4 -10.33 43.74 -27.54
N THR A 5 -9.37 42.91 -27.12
CA THR A 5 -9.28 41.50 -26.73
C THR A 5 -8.05 41.35 -25.82
N MET A 6 -8.14 40.58 -24.73
CA MET A 6 -7.04 39.77 -24.18
C MET A 6 -7.60 38.92 -23.03
N LEU A 7 -8.44 37.96 -23.40
CA LEU A 7 -8.56 36.72 -22.65
C LEU A 7 -7.26 35.94 -22.89
N SER A 8 -6.53 35.62 -21.82
CA SER A 8 -5.60 34.49 -21.66
C SER A 8 -4.37 34.93 -20.88
N CYS A 9 -4.49 34.93 -19.55
CA CYS A 9 -3.33 34.77 -18.64
C CYS A 9 -3.74 34.42 -17.21
N ALA A 10 -5.04 34.40 -16.86
CA ALA A 10 -5.50 34.12 -15.50
C ALA A 10 -5.83 32.63 -15.21
N VAL A 11 -5.45 31.68 -16.09
CA VAL A 11 -5.74 30.23 -15.88
C VAL A 11 -4.48 29.35 -15.94
N ALA A 12 -3.28 29.93 -16.10
CA ALA A 12 -2.05 29.15 -16.24
C ALA A 12 -1.24 28.98 -14.94
N THR A 13 -1.68 29.56 -13.81
CA THR A 13 -0.96 29.51 -12.52
C THR A 13 -1.48 28.46 -11.54
N LEU A 14 -2.49 27.67 -11.90
CA LEU A 14 -3.07 26.65 -11.02
C LEU A 14 -2.80 25.20 -11.45
N TRP A 15 -2.05 24.97 -12.54
CA TRP A 15 -1.99 23.66 -13.19
C TRP A 15 -0.57 23.09 -13.39
N LEU A 16 0.42 23.57 -12.64
CA LEU A 16 1.80 23.06 -12.74
C LEU A 16 2.59 22.95 -11.43
N CYS A 17 1.94 23.03 -10.27
CA CYS A 17 2.56 22.70 -8.97
C CYS A 17 1.95 21.45 -8.31
N VAL A 18 1.24 20.60 -9.06
CA VAL A 18 0.72 19.30 -8.57
C VAL A 18 1.61 18.13 -9.03
N ARG A 19 2.68 18.39 -9.78
CA ARG A 19 3.65 17.36 -10.21
C ARG A 19 4.89 17.43 -9.34
N MET A 20 5.13 16.38 -8.56
CA MET A 20 6.28 16.17 -7.64
C MET A 20 6.08 16.65 -6.20
N ALA A 21 4.94 16.33 -5.59
CA ALA A 21 5.05 15.65 -4.31
C ALA A 21 5.18 14.17 -4.65
N CYS A 22 6.41 13.66 -4.71
CA CYS A 22 6.59 12.25 -4.40
C CYS A 22 5.91 12.07 -3.05
N VAL A 23 4.80 11.35 -3.01
CA VAL A 23 4.33 10.79 -1.76
C VAL A 23 5.41 9.77 -1.42
N ASP A 24 6.50 10.25 -0.81
CA ASP A 24 7.35 9.39 0.00
C ASP A 24 6.36 8.60 0.83
N GLY A 25 6.38 7.27 0.68
CA GLY A 25 5.49 6.35 1.38
C GLY A 25 5.72 6.48 2.87
N GLN A 26 5.22 7.56 3.46
CA GLN A 26 5.08 7.73 4.88
C GLN A 26 4.07 6.67 5.26
N TRP A 27 4.57 5.69 6.00
CA TRP A 27 3.74 4.81 6.79
C TRP A 27 2.81 5.73 7.58
N ILE A 28 1.55 5.87 7.14
CA ILE A 28 0.60 6.77 7.78
C ILE A 28 0.46 6.30 9.22
N ASP A 29 0.75 7.18 10.17
CA ASP A 29 0.66 6.88 11.60
C ASP A 29 -0.70 6.24 11.91
N GLY A 30 -0.68 5.04 12.50
CA GLY A 30 -1.88 4.28 12.85
C GLY A 30 -2.36 3.24 11.83
N VAL A 31 -1.81 3.16 10.60
CA VAL A 31 -2.19 2.12 9.63
C VAL A 31 -1.85 0.71 10.13
N SER A 32 -0.77 0.56 10.88
CA SER A 32 -0.39 -0.72 11.50
C SER A 32 -1.41 -1.17 12.57
N ALA A 33 -1.97 -0.23 13.34
CA ALA A 33 -3.04 -0.53 14.30
C ALA A 33 -4.34 -0.95 13.60
N LEU A 34 -4.71 -0.24 12.52
CA LEU A 34 -5.87 -0.61 11.70
C LEU A 34 -5.72 -2.01 11.10
N ALA A 35 -4.53 -2.37 10.61
CA ALA A 35 -4.26 -3.70 10.10
C ALA A 35 -4.42 -4.78 11.19
N VAL A 36 -3.92 -4.52 12.40
CA VAL A 36 -4.08 -5.42 13.55
C VAL A 36 -5.56 -5.65 13.87
N ASP A 37 -6.35 -4.59 13.97
CA ASP A 37 -7.77 -4.68 14.28
C ASP A 37 -8.54 -5.43 13.18
N TYR A 38 -8.24 -5.13 11.92
CA TYR A 38 -8.83 -5.79 10.76
C TYR A 38 -8.59 -7.31 10.77
N TYR A 39 -7.35 -7.73 11.02
CA TYR A 39 -6.96 -9.13 11.03
C TYR A 39 -7.48 -9.87 12.27
N ARG A 40 -7.49 -9.24 13.45
CA ARG A 40 -8.07 -9.82 14.67
C ARG A 40 -9.57 -10.08 14.51
N ALA A 41 -10.30 -9.13 13.94
CA ALA A 41 -11.74 -9.29 13.70
C ALA A 41 -12.07 -10.49 12.79
N ARG A 42 -11.09 -10.96 12.00
CA ARG A 42 -11.20 -12.11 11.08
C ARG A 42 -10.52 -13.37 11.61
N ASP A 43 -10.03 -13.34 12.84
CA ASP A 43 -9.27 -14.42 13.48
C ASP A 43 -8.06 -14.91 12.64
N VAL A 44 -7.41 -13.97 11.94
CA VAL A 44 -6.21 -14.25 11.16
C VAL A 44 -5.04 -14.62 12.08
N LYS A 45 -4.30 -15.67 11.74
CA LYS A 45 -3.17 -16.20 12.51
C LYS A 45 -1.82 -16.00 11.83
N SER A 46 -1.80 -15.88 10.52
CA SER A 46 -0.59 -15.61 9.74
C SER A 46 -0.86 -14.50 8.72
N VAL A 47 0.11 -13.62 8.53
CA VAL A 47 0.06 -12.52 7.56
C VAL A 47 1.26 -12.65 6.63
N ILE A 48 0.99 -12.75 5.33
CA ILE A 48 2.01 -12.63 4.30
C ILE A 48 2.12 -11.15 3.92
N ALA A 49 3.30 -10.57 4.07
CA ALA A 49 3.57 -9.18 3.81
C ALA A 49 4.43 -9.01 2.54
N PHE A 50 3.96 -8.20 1.60
CA PHE A 50 4.66 -7.89 0.38
C PHE A 50 4.77 -6.37 0.20
N GLY A 51 5.98 -5.89 -0.04
CA GLY A 51 6.17 -4.46 -0.25
C GLY A 51 7.62 -4.04 -0.45
N CYS A 52 7.79 -2.79 -0.83
CA CYS A 52 9.08 -2.17 -1.13
C CYS A 52 9.72 -1.56 0.14
N TRP A 53 9.22 -1.95 1.32
CA TRP A 53 9.69 -1.45 2.61
C TRP A 53 11.16 -1.74 2.87
N ASN A 54 11.85 -0.75 3.44
CA ASN A 54 13.20 -0.88 3.93
C ASN A 54 13.25 -1.73 5.24
N HIS A 55 14.45 -2.01 5.73
CA HIS A 55 14.64 -2.85 6.92
C HIS A 55 13.92 -2.32 8.16
N THR A 56 13.96 -1.01 8.39
CA THR A 56 13.31 -0.35 9.54
C THR A 56 11.80 -0.52 9.48
N GLN A 57 11.19 -0.21 8.34
CA GLN A 57 9.75 -0.37 8.12
C GLN A 57 9.31 -1.83 8.28
N ARG A 58 10.08 -2.78 7.74
CA ARG A 58 9.79 -4.22 7.92
C ARG A 58 9.84 -4.62 9.39
N HIS A 59 10.80 -4.10 10.15
CA HIS A 59 10.91 -4.37 11.57
C HIS A 59 9.69 -3.81 12.35
N GLU A 60 9.23 -2.59 12.03
CA GLU A 60 8.04 -2.00 12.65
C GLU A 60 6.76 -2.79 12.35
N ILE A 61 6.57 -3.20 11.10
CA ILE A 61 5.45 -4.05 10.67
C ILE A 61 5.48 -5.38 11.43
N PHE A 62 6.64 -6.03 11.44
CA PHE A 62 6.84 -7.30 12.12
C PHE A 62 6.51 -7.17 13.61
N HIS A 63 7.05 -6.15 14.26
CA HIS A 63 6.83 -5.91 15.69
C HIS A 63 5.35 -5.67 15.98
N THR A 64 4.67 -4.81 15.21
CA THR A 64 3.26 -4.48 15.45
C THR A 64 2.35 -5.70 15.25
N LEU A 65 2.48 -6.41 14.13
CA LEU A 65 1.62 -7.57 13.83
C LEU A 65 1.92 -8.77 14.75
N THR A 66 3.18 -8.98 15.14
CA THR A 66 3.55 -10.10 16.01
C THR A 66 3.21 -9.82 17.48
N ARG A 67 3.60 -8.66 17.99
CA ARG A 67 3.43 -8.31 19.41
C ARG A 67 2.00 -7.93 19.73
N ASP A 68 1.43 -7.03 18.94
CA ASP A 68 0.09 -6.52 19.19
C ASP A 68 -0.91 -7.45 18.51
N GLY A 69 -0.72 -7.78 17.24
CA GLY A 69 -1.63 -8.67 16.50
C GLY A 69 -1.62 -10.14 16.95
N ARG A 70 -0.55 -10.63 17.58
CA ARG A 70 -0.32 -12.06 17.86
C ARG A 70 -0.39 -12.94 16.60
N MET A 71 0.13 -12.41 15.48
CA MET A 71 0.14 -13.06 14.17
C MET A 71 1.56 -13.44 13.78
N MET A 72 1.71 -14.54 13.04
CA MET A 72 2.96 -14.85 12.37
C MET A 72 3.10 -13.97 11.11
N VAL A 73 4.23 -13.30 10.92
CA VAL A 73 4.46 -12.48 9.73
C VAL A 73 5.53 -13.10 8.85
N GLN A 74 5.24 -13.24 7.57
CA GLN A 74 6.21 -13.67 6.56
C GLN A 74 6.36 -12.60 5.48
N PHE A 75 7.56 -12.05 5.33
CA PHE A 75 7.87 -11.18 4.20
C PHE A 75 8.24 -12.03 2.99
N VAL A 76 7.57 -11.79 1.87
CA VAL A 76 7.86 -12.48 0.61
C VAL A 76 8.39 -11.48 -0.43
N PRO A 77 9.40 -11.85 -1.22
CA PRO A 77 9.97 -10.97 -2.23
C PRO A 77 9.18 -10.94 -3.54
N ASP A 78 8.22 -11.85 -3.71
CA ASP A 78 7.45 -12.09 -4.95
C ASP A 78 6.09 -12.71 -4.58
N LEU A 79 4.97 -12.08 -4.96
CA LEU A 79 3.63 -12.62 -4.69
C LEU A 79 3.37 -13.91 -5.47
N ALA A 80 4.03 -14.13 -6.61
CA ALA A 80 3.85 -15.34 -7.41
C ALA A 80 4.30 -16.61 -6.66
N LYS A 81 5.10 -16.47 -5.60
CA LYS A 81 5.53 -17.58 -4.73
C LYS A 81 4.56 -17.86 -3.58
N VAL A 82 3.54 -17.02 -3.41
CA VAL A 82 2.51 -17.21 -2.40
C VAL A 82 1.52 -18.25 -2.90
N HIS A 83 1.40 -19.34 -2.17
CA HIS A 83 0.41 -20.37 -2.43
C HIS A 83 -0.74 -20.20 -1.43
N PRO A 84 -1.92 -19.72 -1.86
CA PRO A 84 -3.06 -19.56 -0.96
C PRO A 84 -3.47 -20.92 -0.41
N ASN A 85 -3.51 -21.04 0.91
CA ASN A 85 -4.09 -22.21 1.56
C ASN A 85 -5.51 -21.85 2.04
N PRO A 86 -6.57 -22.39 1.41
CA PRO A 86 -7.96 -22.05 1.75
C PRO A 86 -8.38 -22.54 3.14
N TYR A 87 -7.61 -23.46 3.74
CA TYR A 87 -7.85 -23.98 5.09
C TYR A 87 -7.08 -23.21 6.17
N SER A 88 -6.22 -22.27 5.78
CA SER A 88 -5.48 -21.42 6.72
C SER A 88 -6.25 -20.12 6.99
N LYS A 89 -6.25 -19.66 8.25
CA LYS A 89 -6.69 -18.30 8.60
C LYS A 89 -5.58 -17.28 8.29
N GLY A 90 -5.22 -17.20 7.01
CA GLY A 90 -4.18 -16.32 6.50
C GLY A 90 -4.72 -14.97 6.07
N GLY A 91 -3.94 -13.91 6.31
CA GLY A 91 -4.13 -12.57 5.79
C GLY A 91 -2.98 -12.19 4.85
N MET A 92 -3.20 -11.15 4.06
CA MET A 92 -2.17 -10.58 3.19
C MET A 92 -2.11 -9.08 3.41
N LEU A 93 -0.89 -8.54 3.53
CA LEU A 93 -0.60 -7.11 3.63
C LEU A 93 0.24 -6.72 2.41
N ILE A 94 -0.28 -5.79 1.61
CA ILE A 94 0.36 -5.36 0.37
C ILE A 94 0.65 -3.87 0.45
N ASP A 95 1.90 -3.50 0.18
CA ASP A 95 2.30 -2.12 -0.03
C ASP A 95 1.75 -1.59 -1.36
N ALA A 96 0.71 -0.76 -1.28
CA ALA A 96 0.09 -0.14 -2.45
C ALA A 96 0.99 0.89 -3.15
N THR A 97 2.13 1.26 -2.56
CA THR A 97 3.10 2.18 -3.19
C THR A 97 4.19 1.44 -3.96
N CYS A 98 4.29 0.12 -3.79
CA CYS A 98 5.29 -0.71 -4.45
C CYS A 98 4.81 -1.10 -5.86
N GLU A 99 5.44 -0.54 -6.90
CA GLU A 99 5.03 -0.78 -8.29
C GLU A 99 5.05 -2.26 -8.70
N SER A 100 6.00 -3.05 -8.18
CA SER A 100 6.02 -4.50 -8.41
C SER A 100 4.75 -5.18 -7.88
N ALA A 101 4.26 -4.76 -6.71
CA ALA A 101 3.02 -5.27 -6.12
C ALA A 101 1.83 -5.01 -7.04
N LEU A 102 1.72 -3.77 -7.50
CA LEU A 102 0.63 -3.32 -8.36
C LEU A 102 0.65 -4.06 -9.71
N ASN A 103 1.84 -4.28 -10.27
CA ASN A 103 1.99 -5.00 -11.53
C ASN A 103 1.63 -6.48 -11.39
N GLU A 104 2.06 -7.16 -10.32
CA GLU A 104 1.67 -8.54 -10.03
C GLU A 104 0.16 -8.66 -9.80
N MET A 105 -0.44 -7.76 -9.03
CA MET A 105 -1.90 -7.74 -8.81
C MET A 105 -2.70 -7.53 -10.11
N ARG A 106 -2.26 -6.62 -10.99
CA ARG A 106 -2.90 -6.42 -12.30
C ARG A 106 -2.84 -7.68 -13.16
N GLN A 107 -1.73 -8.40 -13.14
CA GLN A 107 -1.58 -9.66 -13.88
C GLN A 107 -2.45 -10.79 -13.32
N MET A 108 -2.71 -10.80 -12.01
CA MET A 108 -3.63 -11.76 -11.39
C MET A 108 -5.09 -11.47 -11.75
N VAL A 109 -5.50 -10.21 -11.84
CA VAL A 109 -6.87 -9.83 -12.24
C VAL A 109 -7.14 -10.12 -13.72
N GLY A 110 -6.15 -9.93 -14.60
CA GLY A 110 -6.29 -10.22 -16.03
C GLY A 110 -6.30 -11.71 -16.41
N ARG A 111 -6.21 -12.62 -15.44
CA ARG A 111 -6.23 -14.09 -15.63
C ARG A 111 -7.51 -14.76 -15.12
N LEU A 112 -8.45 -13.98 -14.59
CA LEU A 112 -9.81 -14.41 -14.22
C LEU A 112 -10.78 -14.09 -15.36
#